data_AF-A0A382ADR2-F1
#
_entry.id   AF-A0A382ADR2-F1
#
_cell.length_a   1.000
_cell.length_b   1.000
_cell.length_c   1.000
_cell.angle_alpha   90.00
_cell.angle_beta   90.00
_cell.angle_gamma   90.00
#
_symmetry.space_group_name_H-M   'P 1'
#
loop_
_entity.id
_entity.type
_entity.pdbx_description
1 polymer ?
#
loop_
_entity_poly.entity_id
_entity_poly.type
_entity_poly.pdbx_seq_one_letter_code
_entity_poly.pdbx_strand_id
1 'polypeptide(L)'
;MNADDDDGGLPEVQKAPLVIDVEFTEVEEETAAPMLDAVDEISTARARPPLDLPAAQPTPEGRARVVTVINQKGGVGKTTTVINIAAQLALRGHKVLVVDADSQGNCATGLGVNKSKVRATTRDLILNPESAVNARHATAVDGLHMVVGDRSLIGLEQEMIRQLGREHRLTEALEP
;
A
#
# COMPACT_ATOMS: atom_id res chain seq x y z
N MET A 1 -8.78 64.66 10.82
CA MET A 1 -8.34 63.41 10.16
C MET A 1 -9.08 62.30 10.87
N ASN A 2 -10.16 61.81 10.28
CA ASN A 2 -10.95 60.70 10.83
C ASN A 2 -10.47 59.44 10.12
N ALA A 3 -10.00 58.47 10.90
CA ALA A 3 -9.63 57.14 10.42
C ALA A 3 -10.75 56.17 10.84
N ASP A 4 -11.30 55.50 9.82
CA ASP A 4 -11.68 54.09 9.76
C ASP A 4 -12.40 53.47 10.96
N ASP A 5 -13.72 53.31 10.80
CA ASP A 5 -14.50 52.18 11.34
C ASP A 5 -15.47 51.73 10.25
N ASP A 6 -15.00 50.90 9.32
CA ASP A 6 -15.83 50.16 8.35
C ASP A 6 -16.16 48.78 8.95
N ASP A 7 -17.21 48.72 9.76
CA ASP A 7 -17.80 47.47 10.24
C ASP A 7 -18.61 46.83 9.11
N GLY A 8 -17.89 46.34 8.10
CA GLY A 8 -18.42 45.58 6.97
C GLY A 8 -18.85 44.19 7.42
N GLY A 9 -20.03 44.10 8.05
CA GLY A 9 -20.66 42.83 8.41
C GLY A 9 -20.70 41.85 7.23
N LEU A 10 -20.43 40.57 7.51
CA LEU A 10 -20.43 39.50 6.50
C LEU A 10 -21.78 39.46 5.74
N PRO A 11 -21.77 39.29 4.41
CA PRO A 11 -23.00 39.26 3.64
C PRO A 11 -23.88 38.07 4.04
N GLU A 12 -25.19 38.31 4.15
CA GLU A 12 -26.15 37.26 4.50
C GLU A 12 -26.12 36.10 3.48
N VAL A 13 -25.93 34.88 3.98
CA VAL A 13 -25.94 33.66 3.18
C VAL A 13 -27.38 33.34 2.79
N GLN A 14 -27.73 33.57 1.52
CA GLN A 14 -28.98 33.05 0.97
C GLN A 14 -28.90 31.53 0.80
N LYS A 15 -29.96 30.82 1.21
CA LYS A 15 -30.04 29.36 1.04
C LYS A 15 -29.97 29.02 -0.45
N ALA A 16 -28.98 28.20 -0.81
CA ALA A 16 -28.89 27.62 -2.15
C ALA A 16 -30.17 26.81 -2.43
N PRO A 17 -30.83 27.00 -3.58
CA PRO A 17 -32.01 26.23 -3.92
C PRO A 17 -31.64 24.75 -4.05
N LEU A 18 -32.44 23.88 -3.41
CA LEU A 18 -32.33 22.45 -3.60
C LEU A 18 -32.83 22.13 -5.01
N VAL A 19 -31.92 21.74 -5.91
CA VAL A 19 -32.29 21.26 -7.25
C VAL A 19 -32.69 19.80 -7.10
N ILE A 20 -33.99 19.53 -7.17
CA ILE A 20 -34.55 18.19 -6.87
C ILE A 20 -34.92 17.43 -8.14
N ASP A 21 -35.00 18.10 -9.29
CA ASP A 21 -35.28 17.48 -10.58
C ASP A 21 -34.31 18.03 -11.63
N VAL A 22 -33.28 17.24 -11.94
CA VAL A 22 -32.40 17.46 -13.09
C VAL A 22 -32.71 16.37 -14.11
N GLU A 23 -33.40 16.73 -15.18
CA GLU A 23 -33.49 15.86 -16.36
C GLU A 23 -32.23 16.06 -17.18
N PHE A 24 -31.42 15.00 -17.26
CA PHE A 24 -30.25 14.95 -18.12
C PHE A 24 -30.70 14.48 -19.50
N THR A 25 -30.67 15.38 -20.47
CA THR A 25 -30.83 15.00 -21.88
C THR A 25 -29.46 14.68 -22.45
N GLU A 26 -29.18 13.40 -22.69
CA GLU A 26 -28.02 12.98 -23.47
C GLU A 26 -28.26 13.39 -24.92
N VAL A 27 -27.48 14.38 -25.38
CA VAL A 27 -27.42 14.73 -26.80
C VAL A 27 -26.28 13.91 -27.38
N GLU A 28 -26.60 12.83 -28.08
CA GLU A 28 -25.63 12.14 -28.93
C GLU A 28 -25.29 13.08 -30.11
N GLU A 29 -24.15 13.76 -30.04
CA GLU A 29 -23.57 14.30 -31.26
C GLU A 29 -23.13 13.12 -32.13
N GLU A 30 -23.84 12.90 -33.24
CA GLU A 30 -23.36 12.05 -34.34
C GLU A 30 -22.14 12.71 -34.99
N THR A 31 -21.00 12.74 -34.30
CA THR A 31 -19.73 12.73 -34.98
C THR A 31 -19.54 11.31 -35.49
N ALA A 32 -19.61 11.13 -36.80
CA ALA A 32 -19.30 9.87 -37.47
C ALA A 32 -17.84 9.49 -37.16
N ALA A 33 -17.62 8.84 -36.02
CA ALA A 33 -16.43 8.07 -35.76
C ALA A 33 -16.36 6.99 -36.85
N PRO A 34 -15.18 6.74 -37.46
CA PRO A 34 -15.06 5.64 -38.39
C PRO A 34 -15.52 4.36 -37.69
N MET A 35 -16.41 3.60 -38.32
CA MET A 35 -16.80 2.27 -37.84
C MET A 35 -15.51 1.49 -37.60
N LEU A 36 -15.19 1.24 -36.33
CA LEU A 36 -14.21 0.25 -35.97
C LEU A 36 -14.87 -1.10 -36.27
N ASP A 37 -14.63 -1.63 -37.47
CA ASP A 37 -14.88 -3.01 -37.86
C ASP A 37 -13.95 -3.97 -37.07
N ALA A 38 -14.05 -3.92 -35.74
CA ALA A 38 -13.32 -4.78 -34.82
C ALA A 38 -14.05 -4.84 -33.47
N VAL A 39 -15.29 -5.34 -33.49
CA VAL A 39 -15.90 -5.92 -32.28
C VAL A 39 -15.27 -7.30 -31.97
N ASP A 40 -14.37 -7.78 -32.83
CA ASP A 40 -13.54 -8.95 -32.57
C ASP A 40 -12.25 -8.56 -31.84
N GLU A 41 -12.04 -9.24 -30.70
CA GLU A 41 -10.88 -9.17 -29.79
C GLU A 41 -11.00 -8.23 -28.56
N ILE A 42 -12.14 -8.22 -27.88
CA ILE A 42 -12.05 -8.35 -26.42
C ILE A 42 -11.39 -9.70 -26.16
N SER A 43 -10.07 -9.68 -25.97
CA SER A 43 -9.23 -10.84 -25.67
C SER A 43 -9.89 -11.68 -24.59
N THR A 44 -10.58 -12.75 -24.98
CA THR A 44 -11.00 -13.79 -24.06
C THR A 44 -9.71 -14.27 -23.42
N ALA A 45 -9.58 -14.10 -22.10
CA ALA A 45 -8.37 -14.49 -21.38
C ALA A 45 -8.15 -16.00 -21.63
N ARG A 46 -7.29 -16.32 -22.61
CA ARG A 46 -6.96 -17.70 -22.93
C ARG A 46 -6.31 -18.29 -21.69
N ALA A 47 -6.85 -19.42 -21.21
CA ALA A 47 -6.21 -20.18 -20.14
C ALA A 47 -4.78 -20.48 -20.58
N ARG A 48 -3.81 -19.82 -19.94
CA ARG A 48 -2.40 -20.10 -20.19
C ARG A 48 -2.13 -21.52 -19.67
N PRO A 49 -1.30 -22.31 -20.35
CA PRO A 49 -0.86 -23.57 -19.79
C PRO A 49 -0.28 -23.32 -18.39
N PRO A 50 -0.41 -24.27 -17.44
CA PRO A 50 0.25 -24.18 -16.15
C PRO A 50 1.71 -23.82 -16.37
N LEU A 51 2.17 -22.78 -15.70
CA LEU A 51 3.56 -22.39 -15.76
C LEU A 51 4.38 -23.55 -15.17
N ASP A 52 5.29 -24.12 -15.95
CA ASP A 52 6.23 -25.13 -15.45
C ASP A 52 7.21 -24.44 -14.49
N LEU A 53 6.86 -24.46 -13.21
CA LEU A 53 7.62 -23.80 -12.16
C LEU A 53 8.63 -24.80 -11.59
N PRO A 54 9.91 -24.40 -11.44
CA PRO A 54 10.90 -25.26 -10.82
C PRO A 54 10.47 -25.60 -9.39
N ALA A 55 10.80 -26.82 -8.95
CA ALA A 55 10.59 -27.22 -7.57
C ALA A 55 11.33 -26.25 -6.63
N ALA A 56 10.63 -25.79 -5.58
CA ALA A 56 11.24 -24.93 -4.58
C ALA A 56 12.33 -25.70 -3.83
N GLN A 57 13.56 -25.17 -3.81
CA GLN A 57 14.63 -25.73 -2.97
C GLN A 57 14.32 -25.51 -1.49
N PRO A 58 14.89 -26.28 -0.55
CA PRO A 58 14.76 -26.00 0.88
C PRO A 58 15.38 -24.64 1.24
N THR A 59 14.80 -23.94 2.21
CA THR A 59 15.46 -22.77 2.81
C THR A 59 16.57 -23.26 3.74
N PRO A 60 17.76 -22.64 3.76
CA PRO A 60 18.81 -23.01 4.71
C PRO A 60 18.30 -23.00 6.15
N GLU A 61 18.83 -23.92 6.97
CA GLU A 61 18.46 -24.03 8.37
C GLU A 61 18.73 -22.71 9.11
N GLY A 62 17.80 -22.32 9.99
CA GLY A 62 17.89 -21.05 10.72
C GLY A 62 17.57 -19.80 9.90
N ARG A 63 17.22 -19.91 8.59
CA ARG A 63 16.87 -18.75 7.76
C ARG A 63 15.41 -18.75 7.32
N ALA A 64 14.82 -17.56 7.25
CA ALA A 64 13.52 -17.36 6.61
C ALA A 64 13.66 -17.26 5.09
N ARG A 65 12.64 -17.72 4.36
CA ARG A 65 12.51 -17.43 2.93
C ARG A 65 12.00 -16.00 2.77
N VAL A 66 12.78 -15.16 2.10
CA VAL A 66 12.42 -13.76 1.82
C VAL A 66 11.80 -13.67 0.43
N VAL A 67 10.57 -13.14 0.35
CA VAL A 67 9.84 -12.92 -0.89
C VAL A 67 9.44 -11.45 -0.96
N THR A 68 9.81 -10.77 -2.05
CA THR A 68 9.54 -9.35 -2.24
C THR A 68 8.52 -9.17 -3.38
N VAL A 69 7.44 -8.45 -3.10
CA VAL A 69 6.38 -8.15 -4.08
C VAL A 69 6.51 -6.69 -4.52
N ILE A 70 7.01 -6.47 -5.73
CA ILE A 70 7.27 -5.13 -6.28
C ILE A 70 6.60 -4.95 -7.64
N ASN A 71 6.13 -3.73 -7.88
CA ASN A 71 5.61 -3.26 -9.16
C ASN A 71 5.50 -1.73 -9.09
N GLN A 72 6.04 -1.03 -10.08
CA GLN A 72 6.07 0.44 -10.12
C GLN A 72 4.69 1.09 -10.32
N LYS A 73 3.68 0.33 -10.78
CA LYS A 73 2.32 0.84 -10.98
C LYS A 73 1.48 0.77 -9.69
N GLY A 74 0.76 1.84 -9.39
CA GLY A 74 -0.24 1.90 -8.31
C GLY A 74 -1.47 1.03 -8.63
N GLY A 75 -2.15 0.51 -7.61
CA GLY A 75 -3.41 -0.21 -7.78
C GLY A 75 -3.35 -1.59 -8.44
N VAL A 76 -2.16 -2.16 -8.68
CA VAL A 76 -1.97 -3.47 -9.33
C VAL A 76 -2.07 -4.68 -8.38
N GLY A 77 -2.55 -4.48 -7.16
CA GLY A 77 -2.78 -5.55 -6.20
C GLY A 77 -1.57 -6.01 -5.38
N LYS A 78 -0.46 -5.27 -5.32
CA LYS A 78 0.73 -5.65 -4.51
C LYS A 78 0.37 -5.98 -3.05
N THR A 79 -0.26 -5.03 -2.35
CA THR A 79 -0.67 -5.19 -0.95
C THR A 79 -1.67 -6.33 -0.81
N THR A 80 -2.66 -6.41 -1.70
CA THR A 80 -3.65 -7.49 -1.72
C THR A 80 -2.99 -8.86 -1.84
N THR A 81 -2.02 -9.00 -2.74
CA THR A 81 -1.24 -10.23 -2.93
C THR A 81 -0.44 -10.58 -1.68
N VAL A 82 0.27 -9.61 -1.08
CA VAL A 82 1.05 -9.83 0.16
C VAL A 82 0.15 -10.30 1.30
N ILE A 83 -0.95 -9.59 1.57
CA ILE A 83 -1.89 -9.93 2.65
C ILE A 83 -2.42 -11.35 2.48
N ASN A 84 -2.91 -11.69 1.27
CA ASN A 84 -3.53 -12.99 1.03
C ASN A 84 -2.53 -14.14 1.09
N ILE A 85 -1.35 -13.99 0.47
CA ILE A 85 -0.31 -15.02 0.52
C ILE A 85 0.18 -15.22 1.96
N ALA A 86 0.45 -14.13 2.69
CA ALA A 86 0.94 -14.20 4.06
C ALA A 86 -0.06 -14.88 5.00
N ALA A 87 -1.33 -14.49 4.93
CA ALA A 87 -2.40 -15.11 5.73
C ALA A 87 -2.55 -16.60 5.40
N GLN A 88 -2.53 -16.95 4.11
CA GLN A 88 -2.65 -18.34 3.66
C GLN A 88 -1.45 -19.22 4.05
N LEU A 89 -0.24 -18.67 4.12
CA LEU A 89 0.93 -19.37 4.64
C LEU A 89 0.82 -19.57 6.15
N ALA A 90 0.38 -18.54 6.90
CA ALA A 90 0.20 -18.63 8.34
C ALA A 90 -0.86 -19.67 8.73
N LEU A 91 -2.00 -19.68 8.03
CA LEU A 91 -3.06 -20.68 8.21
C LEU A 91 -2.61 -22.13 7.90
N ARG A 92 -1.55 -22.30 7.09
CA ARG A 92 -0.92 -23.61 6.84
C ARG A 92 0.14 -23.98 7.89
N GLY A 93 0.27 -23.19 8.96
CA GLY A 93 1.18 -23.46 10.07
C GLY A 93 2.58 -22.84 9.91
N HIS A 94 2.82 -22.00 8.90
CA HIS A 94 4.09 -21.31 8.76
C HIS A 94 4.16 -20.07 9.66
N LYS A 95 5.33 -19.78 10.23
CA LYS A 95 5.60 -18.49 10.87
C LYS A 95 5.90 -17.47 9.79
N VAL A 96 5.14 -16.38 9.74
CA VAL A 96 5.24 -15.37 8.68
C VAL A 96 5.46 -14.00 9.29
N LEU A 97 6.35 -13.22 8.66
CA LEU A 97 6.58 -11.81 8.93
C LEU A 97 6.32 -11.01 7.65
N VAL A 98 5.39 -10.07 7.69
CA VAL A 98 5.18 -9.09 6.62
C VAL A 98 5.93 -7.81 6.98
N VAL A 99 6.80 -7.32 6.10
CA VAL A 99 7.43 -6.00 6.23
C VAL A 99 6.77 -5.07 5.23
N ASP A 100 5.98 -4.11 5.70
CA ASP A 100 5.30 -3.14 4.84
C ASP A 100 6.22 -1.95 4.56
N ALA A 101 6.72 -1.86 3.33
CA ALA A 101 7.60 -0.80 2.87
C ALA A 101 6.86 0.31 2.10
N ASP A 102 5.53 0.39 2.24
CA ASP A 102 4.71 1.44 1.64
C ASP A 102 4.26 2.46 2.69
N SER A 103 4.47 3.75 2.40
CA SER A 103 4.08 4.86 3.28
C SER A 103 2.58 4.96 3.58
N GLN A 104 1.73 4.31 2.78
CA GLN A 104 0.29 4.26 3.03
C GLN A 104 -0.08 3.27 4.16
N GLY A 105 0.78 2.28 4.43
CA GLY A 105 0.57 1.29 5.48
C GLY A 105 -0.65 0.40 5.23
N ASN A 106 -0.99 0.10 3.98
CA ASN A 106 -2.23 -0.62 3.65
C ASN A 106 -2.22 -2.06 4.17
N CYS A 107 -1.04 -2.67 4.38
CA CYS A 107 -0.97 -4.02 4.94
C CYS A 107 -1.52 -4.06 6.36
N ALA A 108 -1.26 -3.04 7.18
CA ALA A 108 -1.73 -2.99 8.56
C ALA A 108 -3.26 -3.03 8.65
N THR A 109 -3.95 -2.24 7.83
CA THR A 109 -5.42 -2.26 7.77
C THR A 109 -5.93 -3.62 7.34
N GLY A 110 -5.35 -4.20 6.28
CA GLY A 110 -5.78 -5.50 5.76
C GLY A 110 -5.49 -6.69 6.68
N LEU A 111 -4.54 -6.56 7.61
CA LEU A 111 -4.17 -7.57 8.61
C LEU A 111 -4.75 -7.29 10.00
N GLY A 112 -5.64 -6.30 10.14
CA GLY A 112 -6.31 -5.98 11.41
C GLY A 112 -5.41 -5.33 12.47
N VAL A 113 -4.30 -4.71 12.07
CA VAL A 113 -3.40 -3.99 12.99
C VAL A 113 -3.90 -2.56 13.22
N ASN A 114 -4.11 -2.22 14.49
CA ASN A 114 -4.48 -0.86 14.87
C ASN A 114 -3.26 0.07 14.81
N LYS A 115 -3.19 0.88 13.74
CA LYS A 115 -2.11 1.86 13.50
C LYS A 115 -1.91 2.86 14.66
N SER A 116 -2.94 3.19 15.44
CA SER A 116 -2.81 4.13 16.56
C SER A 116 -2.01 3.56 17.74
N LYS A 117 -1.76 2.24 17.77
CA LYS A 117 -1.00 1.55 18.81
C LYS A 117 0.41 1.16 18.36
N VAL A 118 0.76 1.44 17.10
CA VAL A 118 2.07 1.15 16.53
C VAL A 118 3.08 2.15 17.09
N ARG A 119 4.13 1.64 17.74
CA ARG A 119 5.20 2.47 18.34
C ARG A 119 6.50 2.46 17.56
N ALA A 120 6.73 1.39 16.79
CA ALA A 120 7.90 1.21 15.96
C ALA A 120 7.46 0.64 14.61
N THR A 121 8.07 1.15 13.55
CA THR A 121 7.64 1.02 12.16
C THR A 121 8.78 0.49 11.30
N THR A 122 8.51 0.31 10.00
CA THR A 122 9.55 -0.03 9.02
C THR A 122 10.65 1.02 8.96
N ARG A 123 10.35 2.31 9.22
CA ARG A 123 11.37 3.35 9.33
C ARG A 123 12.32 3.07 10.48
N ASP A 124 11.79 2.78 11.66
CA ASP A 124 12.58 2.52 12.87
C ASP A 124 13.44 1.27 12.70
N LEU A 125 12.90 0.23 12.05
CA LEU A 125 13.65 -0.97 11.67
C LEU A 125 14.89 -0.64 10.82
N ILE A 126 14.73 0.24 9.82
CA ILE A 126 15.82 0.63 8.91
C ILE A 126 16.85 1.55 9.58
N LEU A 127 16.38 2.48 10.43
CA LEU A 127 17.23 3.45 11.10
C LEU A 127 17.93 2.90 12.34
N ASN A 128 17.35 1.92 13.02
CA ASN A 128 17.90 1.32 14.25
C ASN A 128 17.76 -0.23 14.23
N PRO A 129 18.53 -0.94 13.36
CA PRO A 129 18.49 -2.39 13.21
C PRO A 129 18.59 -3.18 14.53
N GLU A 130 19.35 -2.68 15.49
CA GLU A 130 19.53 -3.28 16.82
C GLU A 130 18.23 -3.36 17.63
N SER A 131 17.21 -2.59 17.25
CA SER A 131 15.89 -2.55 17.88
C SER A 131 14.80 -3.29 17.09
N ALA A 132 15.17 -4.01 16.02
CA ALA A 132 14.27 -4.63 15.05
C ALA A 132 13.11 -5.44 15.69
N VAL A 133 13.39 -6.17 16.76
CA VAL A 133 12.41 -6.99 17.48
C VAL A 133 11.22 -6.16 17.98
N ASN A 134 11.46 -4.89 18.35
CA ASN A 134 10.42 -3.99 18.85
C ASN A 134 9.48 -3.47 17.76
N ALA A 135 9.89 -3.55 16.49
CA ALA A 135 9.08 -3.13 15.34
C ALA A 135 8.06 -4.20 14.90
N ARG A 136 8.09 -5.40 15.52
CA ARG A 136 7.18 -6.50 15.24
C ARG A 136 5.85 -6.34 15.98
N HIS A 137 4.75 -6.39 15.24
CA HIS A 137 3.39 -6.34 15.76
C HIS A 137 2.63 -7.63 15.43
N ALA A 138 1.77 -8.07 16.36
CA ALA A 138 0.82 -9.15 16.11
C ALA A 138 -0.29 -8.66 15.17
N THR A 139 -0.80 -9.56 14.34
CA THR A 139 -1.93 -9.31 13.44
C THR A 139 -3.20 -10.01 13.94
N ALA A 140 -4.30 -9.84 13.23
CA ALA A 140 -5.53 -10.61 13.49
C ALA A 140 -5.43 -12.10 13.09
N VAL A 141 -4.33 -12.53 12.46
CA VAL A 141 -4.10 -13.91 12.01
C VAL A 141 -3.00 -14.54 12.86
N ASP A 142 -3.30 -15.66 13.50
CA ASP A 142 -2.32 -16.41 14.30
C ASP A 142 -1.13 -16.87 13.45
N GLY A 143 0.07 -16.78 14.03
CA GLY A 143 1.32 -17.13 13.33
C GLY A 143 1.80 -16.08 12.32
N LEU A 144 1.02 -15.01 12.06
CA LEU A 144 1.38 -13.90 11.19
C LEU A 144 1.67 -12.62 12.00
N HIS A 145 2.89 -12.12 11.83
CA HIS A 145 3.33 -10.85 12.40
C HIS A 145 3.65 -9.85 11.29
N MET A 146 3.76 -8.57 11.65
CA MET A 146 4.16 -7.56 10.69
C MET A 146 5.01 -6.45 11.29
N VAL A 147 5.82 -5.82 10.43
CA VAL A 147 6.41 -4.51 10.64
C VAL A 147 5.61 -3.51 9.81
N VAL A 148 5.11 -2.46 10.45
CA VAL A 148 4.14 -1.52 9.86
C VAL A 148 4.87 -0.41 9.11
N GLY A 149 4.53 -0.23 7.84
CA GLY A 149 4.88 0.93 7.05
C GLY A 149 3.89 2.06 7.30
N ASP A 150 4.39 3.29 7.32
CA ASP A 150 3.57 4.48 7.49
C ASP A 150 4.21 5.71 6.84
N ARG A 151 3.58 6.87 7.00
CA ARG A 151 4.02 8.13 6.40
C ARG A 151 5.44 8.53 6.78
N SER A 152 6.01 7.99 7.87
CA SER A 152 7.38 8.28 8.26
C SER A 152 8.42 7.75 7.26
N LEU A 153 8.05 6.80 6.40
CA LEU A 153 8.90 6.34 5.29
C LEU A 153 9.14 7.41 4.23
N ILE A 154 8.30 8.46 4.16
CA ILE A 154 8.49 9.58 3.24
C ILE A 154 9.77 10.33 3.64
N GLY A 155 10.71 10.48 2.70
CA GLY A 155 11.96 11.18 2.93
C GLY A 155 13.06 10.35 3.61
N LEU A 156 12.80 9.09 3.97
CA LEU A 156 13.79 8.19 4.58
C LEU A 156 15.08 8.10 3.74
N GLU A 157 14.95 8.01 2.42
CA GLU A 157 16.09 7.96 1.51
C GLU A 157 16.99 9.21 1.61
N GLN A 158 16.39 10.40 1.79
CA GLN A 158 17.13 11.66 1.92
C GLN A 158 17.87 11.72 3.26
N GLU A 159 17.24 11.25 4.33
CA GLU A 159 17.84 11.17 5.67
C GLU A 159 19.06 10.23 5.70
N MET A 160 18.97 9.11 4.97
CA MET A 160 20.03 8.10 4.91
C MET A 160 21.13 8.43 3.90
N ILE A 161 21.06 9.56 3.17
CA ILE A 161 21.95 9.83 2.03
C ILE A 161 23.44 9.89 2.42
N ARG A 162 23.75 10.20 3.68
CA ARG A 162 25.14 10.31 4.19
C ARG A 162 25.60 9.06 4.95
N GLN A 163 24.75 8.06 5.11
CA GLN A 163 25.08 6.84 5.82
C GLN A 163 25.77 5.85 4.87
N LEU A 164 26.93 5.32 5.28
CA LEU A 164 27.57 4.21 4.59
C LEU A 164 26.72 2.94 4.76
N GLY A 165 26.60 2.12 3.72
CA GLY A 165 25.86 0.85 3.76
C GLY A 165 24.33 1.00 3.85
N ARG A 166 23.77 2.18 3.52
CA ARG A 166 22.33 2.47 3.61
C ARG A 166 21.44 1.46 2.87
N GLU A 167 21.94 0.89 1.78
CA GLU A 167 21.28 -0.14 0.96
C GLU A 167 21.18 -1.50 1.65
N HIS A 168 21.99 -1.75 2.68
CA HIS A 168 22.04 -3.01 3.42
C HIS A 168 21.26 -2.98 4.74
N ARG A 169 20.77 -1.82 5.16
CA ARG A 169 20.16 -1.61 6.49
C ARG A 169 18.97 -2.52 6.78
N LEU A 170 18.10 -2.73 5.80
CA LEU A 170 16.96 -3.65 5.99
C LEU A 170 17.42 -5.11 6.09
N THR A 171 18.49 -5.48 5.38
CA THR A 171 19.09 -6.82 5.50
C THR A 171 19.69 -7.01 6.89
N GLU A 172 20.50 -6.05 7.36
CA GLU A 172 21.08 -6.04 8.71
C GLU A 172 20.00 -6.18 9.79
N ALA A 173 18.89 -5.46 9.65
CA ALA A 173 17.78 -5.48 10.59
C ALA A 173 16.97 -6.78 10.59
N LEU A 174 17.11 -7.60 9.56
CA LEU A 174 16.42 -8.89 9.41
C LEU A 174 17.36 -10.08 9.53
N GLU A 175 18.63 -9.87 9.91
CA GLU A 175 19.54 -10.98 10.21
C GLU A 175 19.07 -11.75 11.48
N PRO A 176 19.30 -13.08 11.54
CA PRO A 176 18.89 -13.92 12.66
C PRO A 176 19.54 -13.59 14.01
#